data_AF-A0AAU9IFV4-F1
#
_entry.id   AF-A0AAU9IFV4-F1
#
_cell.length_a   1.000
_cell.length_b   1.000
_cell.length_c   1.000
_cell.angle_alpha   90.00
_cell.angle_beta   90.00
_cell.angle_gamma   90.00
#
_symmetry.space_group_name_H-M   'P 1'
#
loop_
_entity.id
_entity.type
_entity.pdbx_description
1 polymer ?
#
loop_
_entity_poly.entity_id
_entity_poly.type
_entity_poly.pdbx_seq_one_letter_code
_entity_poly.pdbx_strand_id
1 'polypeptide(L)'
;MNSRKPVNIISIFGESPLQSLTEIQPISIVCRDLDITSFPEIEQKEYKAFGFEQQKKFSKAAKAWLATLPLKKAALRSPKLISEQANKFCEIVITWFLHCMNKGKSMKAYLLLGILQELTEKSSKIKFKNKKRIRVRVFLYTGYYYIKQKKPSAALEFLLRGLDLSRNLDVYEEPVLISSLSGYAACLTGHHQKALELNIEALEVLSKYSDHLQLANPQDVEIYNSYQAISLYNLSVEALHTYLRADAMEFISKAVYIVDHYTVSSALIRNKIIWLYQELFGSPYVESIPEPSRNLSRFQGTDLNFMPGVKEEEEQGNKIVKVRCESPKSSRRTPSNSKKK
;
A
#
# COMPACT_ATOMS: atom_id res chain seq x y z
N MET A 1 -24.13 8.22 -5.87
CA MET A 1 -23.34 7.09 -5.32
C MET A 1 -22.21 7.67 -4.49
N ASN A 2 -22.16 7.41 -3.18
CA ASN A 2 -20.96 7.72 -2.40
C ASN A 2 -19.80 6.92 -3.00
N SER A 3 -18.69 7.56 -3.35
CA SER A 3 -17.56 6.92 -4.05
C SER A 3 -17.05 5.72 -3.23
N ARG A 4 -17.26 4.49 -3.71
CA ARG A 4 -16.63 3.28 -3.16
C ARG A 4 -15.12 3.45 -3.36
N LYS A 5 -14.34 3.31 -2.29
CA LYS A 5 -12.89 3.50 -2.34
C LYS A 5 -12.20 2.19 -1.95
N PRO A 6 -11.23 1.72 -2.74
CA PRO A 6 -10.38 0.57 -2.37
C PRO A 6 -9.77 0.72 -0.97
N VAL A 7 -9.47 -0.41 -0.31
CA VAL A 7 -8.84 -0.39 1.02
C VAL A 7 -7.34 -0.18 0.89
N ASN A 8 -6.80 0.74 1.68
CA ASN A 8 -5.37 0.97 1.76
C ASN A 8 -4.71 -0.05 2.70
N ILE A 9 -4.01 -1.01 2.10
CA ILE A 9 -3.30 -2.11 2.75
C ILE A 9 -2.19 -1.66 3.72
N ILE A 10 -1.71 -0.42 3.60
CA ILE A 10 -0.66 0.13 4.49
C ILE A 10 -1.17 0.36 5.92
N SER A 11 -2.49 0.43 6.16
CA SER A 11 -3.00 0.50 7.53
C SER A 11 -2.63 -0.73 8.38
N ILE A 12 -2.29 -1.86 7.75
CA ILE A 12 -1.79 -3.07 8.43
C ILE A 12 -0.41 -2.84 9.05
N PHE A 13 0.41 -1.96 8.47
CA PHE A 13 1.73 -1.60 9.01
C PHE A 13 1.68 -0.48 10.05
N GLY A 14 0.48 0.00 10.41
CA GLY A 14 0.29 1.12 11.33
C GLY A 14 0.75 0.85 12.76
N GLU A 15 1.06 -0.41 13.10
CA GLU A 15 1.22 -0.87 14.49
C GLU A 15 2.64 -1.33 14.85
N SER A 16 3.61 -1.22 13.93
CA SER A 16 5.00 -1.54 14.29
C SER A 16 5.49 -0.66 15.44
N PRO A 17 6.11 -1.23 16.48
CA PRO A 17 6.61 -0.46 17.61
C PRO A 17 7.64 0.55 17.13
N LEU A 18 7.61 1.74 17.73
CA LEU A 18 8.58 2.79 17.42
C LEU A 18 9.97 2.31 17.87
N GLN A 19 10.86 2.05 16.91
CA GLN A 19 12.22 1.62 17.20
C GLN A 19 13.12 2.80 17.56
N SER A 20 14.21 2.52 18.27
CA SER A 20 15.16 3.53 18.74
C SER A 20 16.56 3.35 18.18
N LEU A 21 17.32 4.45 18.03
CA LEU A 21 18.75 4.35 17.67
C LEU A 21 19.55 3.61 18.73
N THR A 22 19.07 3.52 19.98
CA THR A 22 19.74 2.75 21.05
C THR A 22 19.77 1.25 20.76
N GLU A 23 18.94 0.76 19.83
CA GLU A 23 19.00 -0.61 19.34
C GLU A 23 20.20 -0.87 18.43
N ILE A 24 20.90 0.19 18.00
CA ILE A 24 22.18 0.07 17.29
C ILE A 24 23.30 0.23 18.30
N GLN A 25 24.19 -0.77 18.36
CA GLN A 25 25.34 -0.75 19.25
C GLN A 25 26.19 0.51 19.01
N PRO A 26 26.39 1.35 20.04
CA PRO A 26 27.23 2.54 19.94
C PRO A 26 28.67 2.20 19.56
N ILE A 27 29.34 3.12 18.85
CA ILE A 27 30.72 2.92 18.40
C ILE A 27 31.67 2.67 19.57
N SER A 28 31.44 3.28 20.74
CA SER A 28 32.28 3.12 21.92
C SER A 28 32.27 1.68 22.46
N ILE A 29 31.14 1.00 22.39
CA ILE A 29 31.03 -0.42 22.78
C ILE A 29 31.68 -1.29 21.70
N VAL A 30 31.43 -1.00 20.42
CA VAL A 30 32.07 -1.71 19.30
C VAL A 30 33.60 -1.63 19.39
N CYS A 31 34.15 -0.45 19.68
CA CYS A 31 35.59 -0.25 19.81
C CYS A 31 36.16 -1.07 20.97
N ARG A 32 35.45 -1.10 22.11
CA ARG A 32 35.84 -1.90 23.27
C ARG A 32 35.83 -3.40 22.95
N ASP A 33 34.78 -3.89 22.29
CA ASP A 33 34.64 -5.31 21.95
C ASP A 33 35.69 -5.77 20.92
N LEU A 34 36.15 -4.86 20.07
CA LEU A 34 37.18 -5.12 19.06
C LEU A 34 38.60 -4.76 19.52
N ASP A 35 38.78 -4.29 20.75
CA ASP A 35 40.06 -3.82 21.30
C ASP A 35 40.77 -2.79 20.40
N ILE A 36 40.02 -1.80 19.90
CA ILE A 36 40.53 -0.72 19.05
C ILE A 36 40.33 0.66 19.71
N THR A 37 41.12 1.63 19.26
CA THR A 37 41.02 3.01 19.72
C THR A 37 39.62 3.59 19.49
N SER A 38 39.17 4.41 20.45
CA SER A 38 37.91 5.12 20.33
C SER A 38 37.96 6.16 19.21
N PHE A 39 36.79 6.50 18.67
CA PHE A 39 36.64 7.51 17.63
C PHE A 39 35.75 8.66 18.14
N PRO A 40 36.32 9.66 18.84
CA PRO A 40 35.55 10.71 19.50
C PRO A 40 34.60 11.47 18.57
N GLU A 41 35.00 11.68 17.30
CA GLU A 41 34.15 12.34 16.31
C GLU A 41 32.87 11.52 16.01
N ILE A 42 32.98 10.19 15.95
CA ILE A 42 31.84 9.30 15.71
C ILE A 42 30.94 9.28 16.94
N GLU A 43 31.53 9.13 18.13
CA GLU A 43 30.82 9.14 19.42
C GLU A 43 30.02 10.43 19.63
N GLN A 44 30.63 11.59 19.36
CA GLN A 44 29.97 12.88 19.50
C GLN A 44 28.75 13.00 18.57
N LYS A 45 28.85 12.50 17.33
CA LYS A 45 27.74 12.52 16.37
C LYS A 45 26.63 11.54 16.75
N GLU A 46 26.97 10.36 17.26
CA GLU A 46 25.98 9.41 17.81
C GLU A 46 25.26 10.01 19.02
N TYR A 47 26.01 10.57 19.98
CA TYR A 47 25.43 11.24 21.14
C TYR A 47 24.48 12.38 20.76
N LYS A 48 24.87 13.18 19.77
CA LYS A 48 24.01 14.23 19.21
C LYS A 48 22.76 13.66 18.54
N ALA A 49 22.87 12.53 17.85
CA ALA A 49 21.72 11.84 17.24
C ALA A 49 20.74 11.35 18.31
N PHE A 50 21.23 10.70 19.38
CA PHE A 50 20.42 10.27 20.52
C PHE A 50 19.73 11.47 21.21
N GLY A 51 20.44 12.57 21.42
CA GLY A 51 19.86 13.79 21.98
C GLY A 51 18.72 14.36 21.12
N PHE A 52 18.85 14.34 19.79
CA PHE A 52 17.76 14.74 18.90
C PHE A 52 16.58 13.76 18.91
N GLU A 53 16.84 12.46 19.03
CA GLU A 53 15.81 11.45 19.13
C GLU A 53 14.96 11.61 20.40
N GLN A 54 15.61 11.81 21.57
CA GLN A 54 14.92 12.09 22.84
C GLN A 54 14.01 13.33 22.76
N GLN A 55 14.43 14.34 21.99
CA GLN A 55 13.63 15.54 21.69
C GLN A 55 12.56 15.33 20.61
N LYS A 56 12.36 14.09 20.13
CA LYS A 56 11.45 13.71 19.02
C LYS A 56 11.73 14.48 17.72
N LYS A 57 12.99 14.87 17.51
CA LYS A 57 13.49 15.53 16.28
C LYS A 57 14.07 14.49 15.32
N PHE A 58 13.26 13.50 14.94
CA PHE A 58 13.66 12.30 14.17
C PHE A 58 14.48 12.60 12.91
N SER A 59 14.09 13.59 12.09
CA SER A 59 14.86 13.93 10.88
C SER A 59 16.26 14.47 11.19
N LYS A 60 16.43 15.22 12.29
CA LYS A 60 17.75 15.69 12.74
C LYS A 60 18.57 14.55 13.33
N ALA A 61 17.94 13.66 14.10
CA ALA A 61 18.57 12.45 14.64
C ALA A 61 19.09 11.56 13.50
N ALA A 62 18.24 11.27 12.52
CA ALA A 62 18.59 10.44 11.36
C ALA A 62 19.73 11.06 10.52
N LYS A 63 19.72 12.38 10.27
CA LYS A 63 20.83 13.05 9.57
C LYS A 63 22.15 12.98 10.35
N ALA A 64 22.11 13.22 11.67
CA ALA A 64 23.29 13.15 12.52
C ALA A 64 23.88 11.74 12.55
N TRP A 65 23.02 10.72 12.65
CA TRP A 65 23.44 9.33 12.65
C TRP A 65 23.95 8.88 11.27
N LEU A 66 23.28 9.24 10.17
CA LEU A 66 23.71 8.93 8.80
C LEU A 66 25.16 9.42 8.54
N ALA A 67 25.49 10.61 9.03
CA ALA A 67 26.83 11.20 8.90
C ALA A 67 27.94 10.37 9.58
N THR A 68 27.59 9.42 10.46
CA THR A 68 28.54 8.51 11.10
C THR A 68 28.95 7.35 10.18
N LEU A 69 28.10 6.92 9.24
CA LEU A 69 28.36 5.72 8.43
C LEU A 69 29.63 5.81 7.58
N PRO A 70 29.94 6.91 6.87
CA PRO A 70 31.20 7.03 6.14
C PRO A 70 32.42 7.01 7.05
N LEU A 71 32.32 7.60 8.25
CA LEU A 71 33.40 7.63 9.24
C LEU A 71 33.65 6.23 9.81
N LYS A 72 32.58 5.53 10.21
CA LYS A 72 32.64 4.12 10.64
C LYS A 72 33.23 3.22 9.56
N LYS A 73 32.92 3.49 8.29
CA LYS A 73 33.49 2.76 7.16
C LYS A 73 35.00 2.96 7.03
N ALA A 74 35.48 4.18 7.22
CA ALA A 74 36.91 4.46 7.21
C ALA A 74 37.64 3.87 8.43
N ALA A 75 36.99 3.91 9.59
CA ALA A 75 37.55 3.52 10.88
C ALA A 75 37.57 2.01 11.11
N LEU A 76 36.41 1.35 11.06
CA LEU A 76 36.25 -0.05 11.51
C LEU A 76 36.73 -1.08 10.50
N ARG A 77 36.85 -0.71 9.21
CA ARG A 77 37.20 -1.61 8.09
C ARG A 77 36.44 -2.95 8.08
N SER A 78 35.27 -3.02 8.73
CA SER A 78 34.42 -4.21 8.83
C SER A 78 33.12 -3.99 8.03
N PRO A 79 33.08 -4.41 6.75
CA PRO A 79 31.91 -4.21 5.90
C PRO A 79 30.64 -4.86 6.45
N LYS A 80 30.79 -5.99 7.14
CA LYS A 80 29.68 -6.75 7.74
C LYS A 80 28.99 -5.92 8.83
N LEU A 81 29.75 -5.41 9.79
CA LEU A 81 29.21 -4.61 10.89
C LEU A 81 28.56 -3.32 10.39
N ILE A 82 29.20 -2.63 9.44
CA ILE A 82 28.63 -1.41 8.83
C ILE A 82 27.33 -1.74 8.09
N SER A 83 27.28 -2.88 7.39
CA SER A 83 26.08 -3.35 6.71
C SER A 83 24.95 -3.65 7.69
N GLU A 84 25.23 -4.28 8.83
CA GLU A 84 24.25 -4.57 9.88
C GLU A 84 23.71 -3.29 10.53
N GLN A 85 24.59 -2.36 10.91
CA GLN A 85 24.20 -1.08 11.47
C GLN A 85 23.39 -0.22 10.47
N ALA A 86 23.79 -0.18 9.20
CA ALA A 86 23.06 0.54 8.16
C ALA A 86 21.66 -0.05 7.91
N ASN A 87 21.54 -1.39 7.94
CA ASN A 87 20.24 -2.06 7.85
C ASN A 87 19.33 -1.70 9.02
N LYS A 88 19.83 -1.84 10.25
CA LYS A 88 19.05 -1.54 11.45
C LYS A 88 18.61 -0.07 11.48
N PHE A 89 19.50 0.83 11.07
CA PHE A 89 19.17 2.24 10.90
C PHE A 89 18.04 2.49 9.89
N CYS A 90 18.03 1.79 8.75
CA CYS A 90 16.94 1.91 7.78
C CYS A 90 15.60 1.50 8.39
N GLU A 91 15.55 0.38 9.12
CA GLU A 91 14.33 -0.09 9.79
C GLU A 91 13.83 0.92 10.83
N ILE A 92 14.74 1.47 11.66
CA ILE A 92 14.40 2.53 12.62
C ILE A 92 13.78 3.75 11.91
N VAL A 93 14.42 4.23 10.84
CA VAL A 93 13.93 5.40 10.09
C VAL A 93 12.57 5.11 9.42
N ILE A 94 12.31 3.88 8.98
CA ILE A 94 10.99 3.45 8.47
C ILE A 94 9.93 3.54 9.57
N THR A 95 10.20 3.03 10.78
CA THR A 95 9.23 3.15 11.89
C THR A 95 8.95 4.61 12.26
N TRP A 96 9.98 5.48 12.22
CA TRP A 96 9.82 6.91 12.45
C TRP A 96 9.00 7.60 11.36
N PHE A 97 9.17 7.18 10.11
CA PHE A 97 8.36 7.65 8.99
C PHE A 97 6.88 7.32 9.21
N LEU A 98 6.58 6.05 9.51
CA LEU A 98 5.20 5.58 9.76
C LEU A 98 4.58 6.33 10.95
N HIS A 99 5.34 6.50 12.04
CA HIS A 99 4.91 7.29 13.19
C HIS A 99 4.58 8.75 12.80
N CYS A 100 5.43 9.40 12.01
CA CYS A 100 5.19 10.76 11.55
C CYS A 100 3.95 10.84 10.65
N MET A 101 3.75 9.87 9.75
CA MET A 101 2.56 9.79 8.89
C MET A 101 1.28 9.62 9.71
N ASN A 102 1.28 8.72 10.70
CA ASN A 102 0.12 8.47 11.58
C ASN A 102 -0.24 9.68 12.44
N LYS A 103 0.76 10.50 12.82
CA LYS A 103 0.55 11.76 13.56
C LYS A 103 0.29 12.97 12.65
N GLY A 104 0.12 12.78 11.33
CA GLY A 104 -0.14 13.87 10.38
C GLY A 104 1.04 14.80 10.14
N LYS A 105 2.26 14.43 10.56
CA LYS A 105 3.49 15.24 10.43
C LYS A 105 4.14 15.01 9.06
N SER A 106 3.42 15.31 7.98
CA SER A 106 3.78 15.01 6.59
C SER A 106 5.17 15.50 6.18
N MET A 107 5.53 16.74 6.48
CA MET A 107 6.85 17.30 6.13
C MET A 107 7.99 16.55 6.84
N LYS A 108 7.79 16.14 8.10
CA LYS A 108 8.80 15.36 8.84
C LYS A 108 8.95 13.96 8.25
N ALA A 109 7.84 13.34 7.85
CA ALA A 109 7.84 12.04 7.18
C ALA A 109 8.60 12.12 5.84
N TYR A 110 8.34 13.14 5.02
CA TYR A 110 9.03 13.32 3.73
C TYR A 110 10.54 13.49 3.89
N LEU A 111 11.00 14.24 4.92
CA LEU A 111 12.42 14.37 5.21
C LEU A 111 13.09 13.03 5.58
N LEU A 112 12.38 12.12 6.24
CA LEU A 112 12.89 10.79 6.57
C LEU A 112 13.01 9.91 5.31
N LEU A 113 12.05 10.02 4.37
CA LEU A 113 12.16 9.34 3.07
C LEU A 113 13.37 9.81 2.27
N GLY A 114 13.68 11.11 2.29
CA GLY A 114 14.87 11.65 1.64
C GLY A 114 16.17 11.05 2.19
N ILE A 115 16.24 10.81 3.51
CA ILE A 115 17.39 10.17 4.16
C ILE A 115 17.53 8.71 3.73
N LEU A 116 16.41 7.96 3.69
CA LEU A 116 16.41 6.57 3.21
C LEU A 116 16.79 6.50 1.72
N GLN A 117 16.31 7.45 0.91
CA GLN A 117 16.65 7.53 -0.50
C GLN A 117 18.16 7.76 -0.69
N GLU A 118 18.74 8.76 0.00
CA GLU A 118 20.18 9.04 -0.04
C GLU A 118 21.00 7.77 0.28
N LEU A 119 20.59 7.00 1.28
CA LEU A 119 21.30 5.78 1.68
C LEU A 119 21.13 4.62 0.66
N THR A 120 19.98 4.54 0.00
CA THR A 120 19.62 3.44 -0.93
C THR A 120 19.96 3.70 -2.39
N GLU A 121 20.31 4.93 -2.76
CA GLU A 121 20.70 5.30 -4.12
C GLU A 121 21.94 4.52 -4.61
N LYS A 122 22.05 4.37 -5.94
CA LYS A 122 23.20 3.68 -6.58
C LYS A 122 24.52 4.42 -6.31
N SER A 123 24.47 5.74 -6.18
CA SER A 123 25.59 6.64 -5.87
C SER A 123 26.12 6.50 -4.43
N SER A 124 25.31 5.95 -3.52
CA SER A 124 25.70 5.83 -2.11
C SER A 124 26.90 4.90 -1.94
N LYS A 125 27.95 5.43 -1.29
CA LYS A 125 29.18 4.71 -0.97
C LYS A 125 28.99 3.63 0.11
N ILE A 126 27.84 3.61 0.78
CA ILE A 126 27.51 2.60 1.79
C ILE A 126 26.79 1.43 1.10
N LYS A 127 27.39 0.25 1.22
CA LYS A 127 26.81 -1.02 0.77
C LYS A 127 26.33 -1.77 2.00
N PHE A 128 25.12 -2.32 1.94
CA PHE A 128 24.54 -3.10 3.01
C PHE A 128 23.58 -4.16 2.45
N LYS A 129 23.39 -5.25 3.20
CA LYS A 129 22.40 -6.31 2.89
C LYS A 129 21.02 -5.67 2.70
N ASN A 130 20.11 -6.26 1.94
CA ASN A 130 18.74 -5.75 1.74
C ASN A 130 18.58 -4.33 1.16
N LYS A 131 19.65 -3.64 0.73
CA LYS A 131 19.58 -2.29 0.14
C LYS A 131 18.53 -2.16 -0.97
N LYS A 132 18.39 -3.19 -1.82
CA LYS A 132 17.36 -3.25 -2.87
C LYS A 132 15.94 -3.29 -2.29
N ARG A 133 15.70 -4.13 -1.28
CA ARG A 133 14.42 -4.23 -0.56
C ARG A 133 14.05 -2.90 0.11
N ILE A 134 15.01 -2.25 0.80
CA ILE A 134 14.77 -0.92 1.39
C ILE A 134 14.45 0.12 0.31
N ARG A 135 15.14 0.09 -0.83
CA ARG A 135 14.84 1.00 -1.95
C ARG A 135 13.41 0.80 -2.47
N VAL A 136 12.95 -0.43 -2.58
CA VAL A 136 11.55 -0.75 -2.94
C VAL A 136 10.59 -0.17 -1.91
N ARG A 137 10.88 -0.31 -0.60
CA ARG A 137 10.10 0.31 0.48
C ARG A 137 10.09 1.84 0.41
N VAL A 138 11.20 2.48 0.01
CA VAL A 138 11.24 3.94 -0.21
C VAL A 138 10.23 4.36 -1.29
N PHE A 139 10.14 3.62 -2.40
CA PHE A 139 9.14 3.88 -3.44
C PHE A 139 7.71 3.68 -2.93
N LEU A 140 7.46 2.55 -2.24
CA LEU A 140 6.16 2.26 -1.62
C LEU A 140 5.70 3.40 -0.69
N TYR A 141 6.57 3.82 0.23
CA TYR A 141 6.25 4.85 1.21
C TYR A 141 6.17 6.26 0.62
N THR A 142 6.94 6.55 -0.44
CA THR A 142 6.81 7.79 -1.20
C THR A 142 5.45 7.85 -1.91
N GLY A 143 5.03 6.73 -2.53
CA GLY A 143 3.69 6.61 -3.10
C GLY A 143 2.59 6.81 -2.06
N TYR A 144 2.71 6.15 -0.91
CA TYR A 144 1.79 6.33 0.21
C TYR A 144 1.70 7.78 0.69
N TYR A 145 2.85 8.44 0.82
CA TYR A 145 2.92 9.85 1.17
C TYR A 145 2.11 10.70 0.17
N TYR A 146 2.31 10.52 -1.13
CA TYR A 146 1.59 11.30 -2.15
C TYR A 146 0.09 11.01 -2.19
N ILE A 147 -0.34 9.76 -1.95
CA ILE A 147 -1.76 9.43 -1.78
C ILE A 147 -2.36 10.24 -0.62
N LYS A 148 -1.68 10.29 0.53
CA LYS A 148 -2.13 11.09 1.69
C LYS A 148 -2.14 12.59 1.41
N GLN A 149 -1.25 13.07 0.53
CA GLN A 149 -1.27 14.46 0.04
C GLN A 149 -2.30 14.72 -1.07
N LYS A 150 -3.18 13.76 -1.38
CA LYS A 150 -4.17 13.85 -2.47
C LYS A 150 -3.52 14.12 -3.84
N LYS A 151 -2.34 13.57 -4.08
CA LYS A 151 -1.59 13.64 -5.35
C LYS A 151 -1.46 12.23 -5.96
N PRO A 152 -2.56 11.59 -6.38
CA PRO A 152 -2.54 10.18 -6.79
C PRO A 152 -1.73 9.92 -8.06
N SER A 153 -1.66 10.85 -9.02
CA SER A 153 -0.82 10.70 -10.22
C SER A 153 0.67 10.62 -9.88
N ALA A 154 1.15 11.49 -8.98
CA ALA A 154 2.52 11.43 -8.49
C ALA A 154 2.77 10.13 -7.71
N ALA A 155 1.80 9.70 -6.89
CA ALA A 155 1.92 8.44 -6.17
C ALA A 155 2.07 7.24 -7.11
N LEU A 156 1.23 7.17 -8.15
CA LEU A 156 1.26 6.09 -9.13
C LEU A 156 2.64 5.99 -9.80
N GLU A 157 3.24 7.11 -10.18
CA GLU A 157 4.57 7.12 -10.79
C GLU A 157 5.65 6.49 -9.88
N PHE A 158 5.69 6.87 -8.60
CA PHE A 158 6.64 6.29 -7.65
C PHE A 158 6.37 4.81 -7.40
N LEU A 159 5.10 4.41 -7.33
CA LEU A 159 4.73 3.01 -7.06
C LEU A 159 5.07 2.10 -8.23
N LEU A 160 4.81 2.51 -9.48
CA LEU A 160 5.18 1.72 -10.66
C LEU A 160 6.71 1.53 -10.77
N ARG A 161 7.50 2.56 -10.41
CA ARG A 161 8.97 2.42 -10.30
C ARG A 161 9.38 1.43 -9.20
N GLY A 162 8.66 1.42 -8.08
CA GLY A 162 8.87 0.46 -7.01
C GLY A 162 8.53 -0.97 -7.43
N LEU A 163 7.45 -1.13 -8.22
CA LEU A 163 6.95 -2.42 -8.68
C LEU A 163 7.95 -3.13 -9.60
N ASP A 164 8.50 -2.38 -10.55
CA ASP A 164 9.55 -2.89 -11.44
C ASP A 164 10.76 -3.44 -10.67
N LEU A 165 11.14 -2.75 -9.59
CA LEU A 165 12.23 -3.19 -8.72
C LEU A 165 11.85 -4.38 -7.82
N SER A 166 10.57 -4.51 -7.44
CA SER A 166 10.09 -5.54 -6.51
C SER A 166 9.88 -6.90 -7.18
N ARG A 167 9.63 -6.96 -8.49
CA ARG A 167 9.44 -8.22 -9.25
C ARG A 167 10.60 -9.21 -9.12
N ASN A 168 11.77 -8.69 -8.79
CA ASN A 168 13.02 -9.45 -8.63
C ASN A 168 13.42 -9.59 -7.15
N LEU A 169 12.47 -9.58 -6.23
CA LEU A 169 12.67 -9.85 -4.82
C LEU A 169 12.12 -11.23 -4.47
N ASP A 170 12.85 -11.94 -3.62
CA ASP A 170 12.43 -13.25 -3.07
C ASP A 170 11.52 -13.08 -1.84
N VAL A 171 10.53 -12.19 -1.96
CA VAL A 171 9.51 -11.88 -0.93
C VAL A 171 8.23 -11.41 -1.61
N TYR A 172 7.09 -11.83 -1.09
CA TYR A 172 5.78 -11.49 -1.68
C TYR A 172 5.20 -10.17 -1.15
N GLU A 173 5.54 -9.77 0.08
CA GLU A 173 4.88 -8.66 0.77
C GLU A 173 5.01 -7.33 0.00
N GLU A 174 6.24 -6.89 -0.29
CA GLU A 174 6.49 -5.64 -1.01
C GLU A 174 5.80 -5.57 -2.38
N PRO A 175 5.95 -6.55 -3.29
CA PRO A 175 5.26 -6.50 -4.58
C PRO A 175 3.74 -6.47 -4.44
N VAL A 176 3.14 -7.25 -3.54
CA VAL A 176 1.68 -7.24 -3.30
C VAL A 176 1.20 -5.87 -2.82
N LEU A 177 1.93 -5.27 -1.89
CA LEU A 177 1.60 -3.95 -1.35
C LEU A 177 1.70 -2.86 -2.40
N ILE A 178 2.77 -2.88 -3.20
CA ILE A 178 2.99 -1.89 -4.25
C ILE A 178 1.93 -2.04 -5.33
N SER A 179 1.62 -3.26 -5.77
CA SER A 179 0.56 -3.53 -6.74
C SER A 179 -0.80 -3.04 -6.24
N SER A 180 -1.17 -3.40 -5.01
CA SER A 180 -2.44 -2.95 -4.40
C SER A 180 -2.53 -1.43 -4.28
N LEU A 181 -1.45 -0.77 -3.84
CA LEU A 181 -1.44 0.68 -3.68
C LEU A 181 -1.38 1.42 -5.02
N SER A 182 -0.71 0.83 -6.01
CA SER A 182 -0.72 1.33 -7.40
C SER A 182 -2.13 1.24 -7.96
N GLY A 183 -2.84 0.13 -7.73
CA GLY A 183 -4.23 -0.03 -8.13
C GLY A 183 -5.12 1.03 -7.50
N TYR A 184 -4.94 1.30 -6.20
CA TYR A 184 -5.65 2.39 -5.54
C TYR A 184 -5.34 3.77 -6.13
N ALA A 185 -4.07 4.07 -6.42
CA ALA A 185 -3.67 5.33 -7.04
C ALA A 185 -4.25 5.47 -8.47
N ALA A 186 -4.27 4.39 -9.24
CA ALA A 186 -4.88 4.33 -10.56
C ALA A 186 -6.41 4.57 -10.49
N CYS A 187 -7.11 3.93 -9.55
CA CYS A 187 -8.53 4.18 -9.30
C CYS A 187 -8.81 5.65 -8.96
N LEU A 188 -8.00 6.26 -8.08
CA LEU A 188 -8.12 7.68 -7.74
C LEU A 188 -7.88 8.64 -8.91
N THR A 189 -7.24 8.18 -9.99
CA THR A 189 -7.04 8.94 -11.23
C THR A 189 -8.02 8.53 -12.33
N GLY A 190 -9.01 7.68 -12.04
CA GLY A 190 -10.02 7.20 -12.99
C GLY A 190 -9.54 6.10 -13.94
N HIS A 191 -8.33 5.56 -13.75
CA HIS A 191 -7.75 4.52 -14.59
C HIS A 191 -8.17 3.13 -14.08
N HIS A 192 -9.46 2.83 -14.10
CA HIS A 192 -10.04 1.62 -13.51
C HIS A 192 -9.53 0.32 -14.13
N GLN A 193 -9.31 0.27 -15.45
CA GLN A 193 -8.74 -0.90 -16.10
C GLN A 193 -7.31 -1.18 -15.60
N LYS A 194 -6.50 -0.14 -15.48
CA LYS A 194 -5.14 -0.26 -14.92
C LYS A 194 -5.19 -0.71 -13.46
N ALA A 195 -6.15 -0.20 -12.69
CA ALA A 195 -6.35 -0.61 -11.31
C ALA A 195 -6.70 -2.09 -11.20
N LEU A 196 -7.54 -2.61 -12.09
CA LEU A 196 -7.90 -4.02 -12.17
C LEU A 196 -6.64 -4.88 -12.45
N GLU A 197 -5.87 -4.55 -13.50
CA GLU A 197 -4.62 -5.25 -13.85
C GLU A 197 -3.64 -5.33 -12.66
N LEU A 198 -3.46 -4.22 -11.94
CA LEU A 198 -2.54 -4.15 -10.80
C LEU A 198 -3.01 -5.00 -9.62
N ASN A 199 -4.32 -5.06 -9.34
CA ASN A 199 -4.83 -5.94 -8.29
C ASN A 199 -4.78 -7.43 -8.71
N ILE A 200 -4.87 -7.75 -10.01
CA ILE A 200 -4.63 -9.11 -10.52
C ILE A 200 -3.16 -9.49 -10.29
N GLU A 201 -2.20 -8.62 -10.65
CA GLU A 201 -0.77 -8.86 -10.40
C GLU A 201 -0.48 -9.11 -8.91
N ALA A 202 -1.20 -8.43 -7.99
CA ALA A 202 -1.09 -8.70 -6.56
C ALA A 202 -1.52 -10.14 -6.18
N LEU A 203 -2.62 -10.64 -6.74
CA LEU A 203 -3.07 -12.01 -6.51
C LEU A 203 -2.14 -13.06 -7.13
N GLU A 204 -1.59 -12.79 -8.32
CA GLU A 204 -0.64 -13.71 -8.96
C GLU A 204 0.64 -13.89 -8.14
N VAL A 205 1.12 -12.81 -7.50
CA VAL A 205 2.26 -12.88 -6.59
C VAL A 205 1.92 -13.73 -5.36
N LEU A 206 0.73 -13.54 -4.77
CA LEU A 206 0.27 -14.34 -3.64
C LEU A 206 0.14 -15.82 -4.02
N SER A 207 -0.46 -16.15 -5.16
CA SER A 207 -0.62 -17.54 -5.61
C SER A 207 0.72 -18.24 -5.86
N LYS A 208 1.75 -17.52 -6.30
CA LYS A 208 3.09 -18.10 -6.44
C LYS A 208 3.74 -18.39 -5.09
N TYR A 209 3.34 -17.67 -4.04
CA TYR A 209 3.87 -17.83 -2.69
C TYR A 209 3.07 -18.86 -1.86
N SER A 210 1.89 -19.29 -2.31
CA SER A 210 1.04 -20.21 -1.54
C SER A 210 1.70 -21.54 -1.23
N ASP A 211 2.56 -22.02 -2.14
CA ASP A 211 3.26 -23.29 -1.98
C ASP A 211 4.31 -23.24 -0.85
N HIS A 212 4.78 -22.03 -0.50
CA HIS A 212 5.75 -21.79 0.57
C HIS A 212 5.10 -21.59 1.96
N LEU A 213 3.77 -21.51 2.05
CA LEU A 213 3.05 -21.26 3.31
C LEU A 213 2.95 -22.50 4.21
N GLN A 214 3.19 -23.71 3.71
CA GLN A 214 3.01 -24.96 4.47
C GLN A 214 3.92 -25.09 5.70
N LEU A 215 5.00 -24.28 5.77
CA LEU A 215 5.95 -24.22 6.88
C LEU A 215 6.02 -22.83 7.53
N ALA A 216 5.10 -21.92 7.18
CA ALA A 216 5.09 -20.57 7.70
C ALA A 216 4.56 -20.53 9.14
N ASN A 217 5.03 -19.56 9.92
CA ASN A 217 4.47 -19.34 11.26
C ASN A 217 3.01 -18.81 11.14
N PRO A 218 2.19 -18.94 12.20
CA PRO A 218 0.78 -18.51 12.14
C PRO A 218 0.58 -17.04 11.80
N GLN A 219 1.52 -16.17 12.18
CA GLN A 219 1.44 -14.73 11.90
C GLN A 219 1.64 -14.42 10.41
N ASP A 220 2.56 -15.13 9.74
CA ASP A 220 2.79 -14.98 8.30
C ASP A 220 1.59 -15.45 7.49
N VAL A 221 0.92 -16.52 7.95
CA VAL A 221 -0.33 -17.02 7.35
C VAL A 221 -1.45 -15.99 7.51
N GLU A 222 -1.59 -15.38 8.68
CA GLU A 222 -2.58 -14.32 8.93
C GLU A 222 -2.35 -13.08 8.05
N ILE A 223 -1.10 -12.64 7.88
CA ILE A 223 -0.73 -11.53 7.00
C ILE A 223 -1.06 -11.87 5.53
N TYR A 224 -0.70 -13.08 5.09
CA TYR A 224 -1.00 -13.56 3.75
C TYR A 224 -2.51 -13.54 3.46
N ASN A 225 -3.33 -14.11 4.36
CA ASN A 225 -4.79 -14.15 4.23
C ASN A 225 -5.37 -12.74 4.19
N SER A 226 -4.82 -11.83 4.99
CA SER A 226 -5.22 -10.41 4.98
C SER A 226 -4.95 -9.76 3.62
N TYR A 227 -3.79 -9.99 3.02
CA TYR A 227 -3.48 -9.47 1.69
C TYR A 227 -4.34 -10.08 0.59
N GLN A 228 -4.62 -11.37 0.68
CA GLN A 228 -5.47 -12.05 -0.28
C GLN A 228 -6.90 -11.50 -0.23
N ALA A 229 -7.48 -11.37 0.97
CA ALA A 229 -8.81 -10.81 1.17
C ALA A 229 -8.92 -9.36 0.66
N ILE A 230 -7.91 -8.53 0.91
CA ILE A 230 -7.88 -7.13 0.43
C ILE A 230 -7.76 -7.06 -1.08
N SER A 231 -6.92 -7.90 -1.68
CA SER A 231 -6.73 -7.92 -3.13
C SER A 231 -8.04 -8.31 -3.83
N LEU A 232 -8.74 -9.33 -3.33
CA LEU A 232 -10.06 -9.75 -3.82
C LEU A 232 -11.13 -8.67 -3.61
N TYR A 233 -11.14 -8.01 -2.45
CA TYR A 233 -12.03 -6.87 -2.21
C TYR A 233 -11.79 -5.75 -3.22
N ASN A 234 -10.53 -5.38 -3.44
CA ASN A 234 -10.18 -4.31 -4.37
C ASN A 234 -10.56 -4.68 -5.81
N LEU A 235 -10.37 -5.94 -6.23
CA LEU A 235 -10.85 -6.44 -7.53
C LEU A 235 -12.37 -6.33 -7.65
N SER A 236 -13.12 -6.69 -6.60
CA SER A 236 -14.58 -6.54 -6.61
C SER A 236 -14.98 -5.08 -6.82
N VAL A 237 -14.33 -4.14 -6.13
CA VAL A 237 -14.58 -2.71 -6.29
C VAL A 237 -14.27 -2.25 -7.73
N GLU A 238 -13.11 -2.60 -8.29
CA GLU A 238 -12.75 -2.18 -9.65
C GLU A 238 -13.61 -2.86 -10.74
N ALA A 239 -14.03 -4.11 -10.53
CA ALA A 239 -14.98 -4.80 -11.40
C ALA A 239 -16.32 -4.05 -11.44
N LEU A 240 -16.80 -3.52 -10.32
CA LEU A 240 -18.00 -2.67 -10.30
C LEU A 240 -17.80 -1.34 -11.04
N HIS A 241 -16.61 -0.74 -10.97
CA HIS A 241 -16.28 0.47 -11.73
C HIS A 241 -16.19 0.23 -13.24
N THR A 242 -15.92 -1.01 -13.65
CA THR A 242 -15.84 -1.44 -15.07
C THR A 242 -17.11 -2.17 -15.55
N TYR A 243 -18.19 -2.13 -14.76
CA TYR A 243 -19.48 -2.76 -15.07
C TYR A 243 -19.46 -4.31 -15.17
N LEU A 244 -18.42 -4.95 -14.63
CA LEU A 244 -18.25 -6.40 -14.54
C LEU A 244 -18.91 -6.93 -13.26
N ARG A 245 -20.25 -6.92 -13.21
CA ARG A 245 -20.99 -7.29 -11.98
C ARG A 245 -20.78 -8.75 -11.56
N ALA A 246 -20.75 -9.68 -12.50
CA ALA A 246 -20.58 -11.10 -12.20
C ALA A 246 -19.22 -11.35 -11.52
N ASP A 247 -18.15 -10.82 -12.11
CA ASP A 247 -16.79 -10.90 -11.56
C ASP A 247 -16.71 -10.24 -10.18
N ALA A 248 -17.35 -9.07 -10.02
CA ALA A 248 -17.40 -8.40 -8.73
C ALA A 248 -18.04 -9.26 -7.63
N MET A 249 -19.12 -9.97 -7.96
CA MET A 249 -19.81 -10.89 -7.06
C MET A 249 -18.96 -12.11 -6.74
N GLU A 250 -18.23 -12.66 -7.72
CA GLU A 250 -17.29 -13.76 -7.49
C GLU A 250 -16.14 -13.35 -6.56
N PHE A 251 -15.48 -12.22 -6.85
CA PHE A 251 -14.36 -11.72 -6.06
C PHE A 251 -14.74 -11.44 -4.62
N ILE A 252 -15.89 -10.78 -4.38
CA ILE A 252 -16.32 -10.49 -3.01
C ILE A 252 -16.68 -11.77 -2.25
N SER A 253 -17.26 -12.77 -2.92
CA SER A 253 -17.61 -14.05 -2.28
C SER A 253 -16.35 -14.79 -1.82
N LYS A 254 -15.29 -14.77 -2.65
CA LYS A 254 -13.96 -15.28 -2.28
C LYS A 254 -13.34 -14.50 -1.12
N ALA A 255 -13.45 -13.18 -1.11
CA ALA A 255 -12.94 -12.35 -0.02
C ALA A 255 -13.67 -12.65 1.31
N VAL A 256 -14.98 -12.81 1.27
CA VAL A 256 -15.80 -13.18 2.45
C VAL A 256 -15.39 -14.55 2.98
N TYR A 257 -15.29 -15.55 2.09
CA TYR A 257 -14.83 -16.88 2.48
C TYR A 257 -13.52 -16.82 3.29
N ILE A 258 -12.55 -16.01 2.84
CA ILE A 258 -11.27 -15.88 3.54
C ILE A 258 -11.43 -15.28 4.94
N VAL A 259 -12.17 -14.17 5.08
CA VAL A 259 -12.30 -13.48 6.38
C VAL A 259 -13.18 -14.21 7.38
N ASP A 260 -13.89 -15.26 6.96
CA ASP A 260 -14.71 -16.10 7.82
C ASP A 260 -14.03 -17.41 8.23
N HIS A 261 -13.24 -17.99 7.32
CA HIS A 261 -12.59 -19.29 7.55
C HIS A 261 -11.14 -19.17 8.02
N TYR A 262 -10.52 -17.99 7.88
CA TYR A 262 -9.14 -17.77 8.29
C TYR A 262 -9.01 -16.54 9.20
N THR A 263 -7.98 -16.57 10.05
CA THR A 263 -7.56 -15.40 10.81
C THR A 263 -7.06 -14.30 9.87
N VAL A 264 -7.56 -13.09 10.07
CA VAL A 264 -7.16 -11.88 9.35
C VAL A 264 -6.89 -10.75 10.34
N SER A 265 -5.90 -9.93 10.05
CA SER A 265 -5.31 -8.99 11.02
C SER A 265 -6.20 -7.80 11.37
N SER A 266 -7.32 -7.59 10.68
CA SER A 266 -8.12 -6.37 10.83
C SER A 266 -9.61 -6.60 10.73
N ALA A 267 -10.31 -6.37 11.85
CA ALA A 267 -11.77 -6.34 11.90
C ALA A 267 -12.37 -5.29 10.94
N LEU A 268 -11.65 -4.20 10.67
CA LEU A 268 -12.10 -3.17 9.72
C LEU A 268 -12.12 -3.69 8.28
N ILE A 269 -11.17 -4.56 7.91
CA ILE A 269 -11.14 -5.20 6.60
C ILE A 269 -12.32 -6.16 6.46
N ARG A 270 -12.54 -7.02 7.47
CA ARG A 270 -13.69 -7.92 7.53
C ARG A 270 -15.02 -7.17 7.36
N ASN A 271 -15.23 -6.10 8.12
CA ASN A 271 -16.47 -5.32 8.06
C ASN A 271 -16.70 -4.69 6.67
N LYS A 272 -15.65 -4.21 5.99
CA LYS A 272 -15.78 -3.66 4.64
C LYS A 272 -16.13 -4.72 3.60
N ILE A 273 -15.53 -5.90 3.72
CA ILE A 273 -15.79 -7.04 2.84
C ILE A 273 -17.23 -7.51 2.99
N ILE A 274 -17.69 -7.74 4.23
CA ILE A 274 -19.06 -8.14 4.53
C ILE A 274 -20.05 -7.10 4.04
N TRP A 275 -19.77 -5.82 4.26
CA TRP A 275 -20.68 -4.75 3.82
C TRP A 275 -20.87 -4.73 2.29
N LEU A 276 -19.78 -4.85 1.51
CA LEU A 276 -19.88 -4.90 0.05
C LEU A 276 -20.60 -6.17 -0.44
N TYR A 277 -20.38 -7.30 0.23
CA TYR A 277 -21.11 -8.52 -0.06
C TYR A 277 -22.61 -8.33 0.12
N GLN A 278 -23.04 -7.83 1.29
CA GLN A 278 -24.46 -7.58 1.56
C GLN A 278 -25.08 -6.61 0.55
N GLU A 279 -24.34 -5.57 0.12
CA GLU A 279 -24.80 -4.63 -0.90
C GLU A 279 -25.02 -5.31 -2.26
N LEU A 280 -24.19 -6.28 -2.64
CA LEU A 280 -24.27 -6.96 -3.94
C LEU A 280 -25.33 -8.06 -3.99
N PHE A 281 -25.54 -8.77 -2.87
CA PHE A 281 -26.44 -9.92 -2.79
C PHE A 281 -27.77 -9.63 -2.10
N GLY A 282 -27.91 -8.49 -1.40
CA GLY A 282 -29.16 -8.06 -0.76
C GLY A 282 -29.58 -8.88 0.47
N SER A 283 -28.74 -9.80 0.94
CA SER A 283 -29.01 -10.66 2.09
C SER A 283 -28.17 -10.26 3.31
N PRO A 284 -28.71 -10.34 4.54
CA PRO A 284 -27.88 -10.29 5.73
C PRO A 284 -26.90 -11.47 5.66
N TYR A 285 -25.63 -11.17 5.91
CA TYR A 285 -24.57 -12.17 5.88
C TYR A 285 -24.88 -13.31 6.86
N VAL A 286 -24.78 -14.55 6.39
CA VAL A 286 -24.97 -15.78 7.19
C VAL A 286 -23.61 -16.43 7.36
N GLU A 287 -23.23 -16.74 8.60
CA GLU A 287 -22.00 -17.47 8.93
C GLU A 287 -22.07 -18.89 8.35
N SER A 288 -21.59 -19.07 7.10
CA SER A 288 -21.24 -20.33 6.41
C SER A 288 -21.36 -20.16 4.88
N ILE A 289 -20.48 -19.37 4.27
CA ILE A 289 -20.38 -19.37 2.80
C ILE A 289 -19.61 -20.63 2.36
N PRO A 290 -20.19 -21.49 1.50
CA PRO A 290 -19.49 -22.67 0.99
C PRO A 290 -18.21 -22.28 0.22
N GLU A 291 -17.20 -23.16 0.25
CA GLU A 291 -15.88 -22.93 -0.38
C GLU A 291 -16.06 -22.58 -1.88
N PRO A 292 -15.58 -21.41 -2.34
CA PRO A 292 -15.66 -21.05 -3.75
C PRO A 292 -14.78 -21.98 -4.58
N SER A 293 -15.23 -22.35 -5.78
CA SER A 293 -14.48 -23.24 -6.68
C SER A 293 -13.03 -22.79 -6.86
N ARG A 294 -12.06 -23.66 -6.55
CA ARG A 294 -10.60 -23.42 -6.43
C ARG A 294 -9.86 -22.90 -7.68
N ASN A 295 -10.54 -22.50 -8.75
CA ASN A 295 -9.90 -22.04 -9.97
C ASN A 295 -9.50 -20.56 -9.88
N LEU A 296 -8.43 -20.28 -9.13
CA LEU A 296 -7.66 -19.02 -9.23
C LEU A 296 -6.73 -19.01 -10.45
N SER A 297 -6.60 -20.13 -11.17
CA SER A 297 -5.75 -20.28 -12.36
C SER A 297 -6.33 -19.70 -13.65
N ARG A 298 -7.59 -19.23 -13.64
CA ARG A 298 -8.24 -18.59 -14.81
C ARG A 298 -7.86 -17.12 -15.04
N PHE A 299 -7.04 -16.52 -14.18
CA PHE A 299 -6.63 -15.11 -14.32
C PHE A 299 -5.50 -14.88 -15.34
N GLN A 300 -5.17 -15.86 -16.18
CA GLN A 300 -4.32 -15.60 -17.34
C GLN A 300 -5.03 -14.63 -18.28
N GLY A 301 -4.40 -13.49 -18.54
CA GLY A 301 -4.95 -12.29 -19.20
C GLY A 301 -5.38 -12.44 -20.67
N THR A 302 -6.15 -13.47 -21.01
CA THR A 302 -6.67 -13.72 -22.36
C THR A 302 -8.16 -14.00 -22.42
N ASP A 303 -8.86 -14.23 -21.30
CA ASP A 303 -10.31 -14.51 -21.29
C ASP A 303 -11.18 -13.34 -20.81
N LEU A 304 -10.63 -12.12 -20.77
CA LEU A 304 -11.45 -10.91 -20.85
C LEU A 304 -11.82 -10.69 -22.32
N ASN A 305 -12.65 -11.59 -22.87
CA ASN A 305 -13.30 -11.37 -24.16
C ASN A 305 -14.28 -10.22 -24.00
N PHE A 306 -13.73 -9.02 -24.20
CA PHE A 306 -14.44 -7.78 -24.35
C PHE A 306 -15.44 -7.98 -25.50
N MET A 307 -16.75 -7.83 -25.23
CA MET A 307 -17.65 -7.38 -26.28
C MET A 307 -17.44 -5.86 -26.37
N PRO A 308 -16.67 -5.34 -27.34
CA PRO A 308 -16.70 -3.91 -27.60
C PRO A 308 -18.14 -3.54 -27.90
N GLY A 309 -18.56 -2.40 -27.34
CA GLY A 309 -19.85 -1.80 -27.63
C GLY A 309 -20.15 -1.90 -29.11
N VAL A 310 -21.33 -2.42 -29.40
CA VAL A 310 -21.96 -2.51 -30.72
C VAL A 310 -21.57 -1.28 -31.52
N LYS A 311 -20.84 -1.49 -32.63
CA LYS A 311 -20.62 -0.44 -33.62
C LYS A 311 -21.99 0.04 -34.08
N GLU A 312 -22.21 1.35 -34.06
CA GLU A 312 -23.31 1.98 -34.77
C GLU A 312 -23.18 1.64 -36.27
N GLU A 313 -24.33 1.54 -36.96
CA GLU A 313 -24.59 1.05 -38.34
C GLU A 313 -25.01 -0.44 -38.34
N GLU A 314 -26.21 -0.87 -38.72
CA GLU A 314 -27.23 -0.32 -39.62
C GLU A 314 -28.66 -0.62 -39.09
N GLU A 315 -29.61 0.18 -39.57
CA GLU A 315 -31.05 0.04 -39.35
C GLU A 315 -31.57 -1.38 -39.63
N GLN A 316 -32.23 -2.00 -38.65
CA GLN A 316 -33.51 -2.68 -38.90
C GLN A 316 -34.24 -3.00 -37.59
N GLY A 317 -35.32 -2.24 -37.39
CA GLY A 317 -36.54 -2.70 -36.73
C GLY A 317 -36.42 -3.28 -35.33
N ASN A 318 -36.31 -2.44 -34.31
CA ASN A 318 -36.90 -2.76 -33.00
C ASN A 318 -37.42 -1.49 -32.31
N LYS A 319 -38.71 -1.53 -31.96
CA LYS A 319 -39.46 -0.43 -31.35
C LYS A 319 -38.82 0.00 -30.03
N ILE A 320 -38.18 1.17 -30.03
CA ILE A 320 -37.82 1.88 -28.80
C ILE A 320 -39.12 2.37 -28.16
N VAL A 321 -39.52 1.77 -27.04
CA VAL A 321 -40.57 2.32 -26.18
C VAL A 321 -39.99 3.54 -25.47
N LYS A 322 -40.36 4.72 -25.96
CA LYS A 322 -39.98 6.02 -25.39
C LYS A 322 -40.76 6.21 -24.08
N VAL A 323 -40.15 5.86 -22.94
CA VAL A 323 -40.72 6.17 -21.63
C VAL A 323 -40.67 7.68 -21.44
N ARG A 324 -41.83 8.33 -21.60
CA ARG A 324 -42.01 9.76 -21.40
C ARG A 324 -42.17 10.01 -19.91
N CYS A 325 -41.08 10.38 -19.22
CA CYS A 325 -41.19 10.91 -17.87
C CYS A 325 -41.76 12.34 -17.94
N GLU A 326 -43.07 12.49 -17.76
CA GLU A 326 -43.69 13.80 -17.56
C GLU A 326 -43.26 14.36 -16.20
N SER A 327 -42.56 15.49 -16.24
CA SER A 327 -42.18 16.24 -15.04
C SER A 327 -43.41 16.95 -14.46
N PRO A 328 -43.59 16.99 -13.12
CA PRO A 328 -44.74 17.65 -12.51
C PRO A 328 -44.73 19.16 -12.77
N LYS A 329 -45.88 19.69 -13.22
CA LYS A 329 -46.10 21.11 -13.53
C LYS A 329 -45.83 21.98 -12.30
N SER A 330 -44.81 22.81 -12.37
CA SER A 330 -44.58 23.91 -11.41
C SER A 330 -45.65 24.98 -11.60
N SER A 331 -46.52 25.18 -10.61
CA SER A 331 -47.47 26.30 -10.61
C SER A 331 -46.73 27.61 -10.30
N ARG A 332 -46.33 28.35 -11.34
CA ARG A 332 -45.98 29.78 -11.21
C ARG A 332 -47.28 30.57 -11.01
N ARG A 333 -47.51 31.09 -9.80
CA ARG A 333 -48.43 32.21 -9.58
C ARG A 333 -47.69 33.51 -9.95
N THR A 334 -48.13 34.17 -11.02
CA THR A 334 -47.80 35.57 -11.32
C THR A 334 -48.73 36.52 -10.55
N PRO A 335 -48.26 37.69 -10.11
CA PRO A 335 -49.07 38.68 -9.40
C PRO A 335 -49.84 39.56 -10.39
N SER A 336 -51.14 39.74 -10.19
CA SER A 336 -51.96 40.71 -10.92
C SER A 336 -51.87 42.08 -10.26
N ASN A 337 -51.30 43.03 -10.98
CA ASN A 337 -51.44 44.47 -10.71
C ASN A 337 -52.88 44.92 -10.93
N SER A 338 -53.50 45.54 -9.94
CA SER A 338 -54.65 46.43 -10.12
C SER A 338 -54.27 47.85 -9.66
N LYS A 339 -54.16 48.77 -10.61
CA LYS A 339 -54.09 50.22 -10.35
C LYS A 339 -55.49 50.83 -10.42
N LYS A 340 -55.77 51.70 -9.43
CA LYS A 340 -56.55 52.96 -9.49
C LYS A 340 -57.87 52.99 -10.28
N LYS A 341 -58.97 53.13 -9.54
CA LYS A 341 -59.68 54.40 -9.41
C LYS A 341 -60.40 54.45 -8.06
#